data_AF-A0A7T4U0Z0-F1
#
_entry.id   AF-A0A7T4U0Z0-F1
#
_cell.length_a   1.000
_cell.length_b   1.000
_cell.length_c   1.000
_cell.angle_alpha   90.00
_cell.angle_beta   90.00
_cell.angle_gamma   90.00
#
_symmetry.space_group_name_H-M   'P 1'
#
loop_
_entity.id
_entity.type
_entity.pdbx_description
1 polymer ?
#
loop_
_entity_poly.entity_id
_entity_poly.type
_entity_poly.pdbx_seq_one_letter_code
_entity_poly.pdbx_strand_id
1 'polypeptide(L)'
;MPDSTSPAPVLARIASDASCLRRALRVHSADRDASTLAARITDAQELASTALRLFLTLSPQASRPSPGDLLLLHRVAQITKAAQDATAELTAALARAMENQRRQAAATSRRVVLIGPTPQQFIESAADLLDRIPALCDAISRDRPKSPCH
;
A
#
# COMPACT_ATOMS: atom_id res chain seq x y z
N MET A 1 13.11 -28.97 12.69
CA MET A 1 13.65 -27.73 12.10
C MET A 1 12.63 -27.26 11.08
N PRO A 2 11.85 -26.19 11.31
CA PRO A 2 10.99 -25.70 10.24
C PRO A 2 11.88 -25.00 9.23
N ASP A 3 11.70 -25.33 7.96
CA ASP A 3 12.38 -24.68 6.84
C ASP A 3 12.22 -23.16 6.96
N SER A 4 13.34 -22.45 6.84
CA SER A 4 13.33 -20.99 6.73
C SER A 4 12.59 -20.62 5.44
N THR A 5 11.28 -20.41 5.53
CA THR A 5 10.46 -19.96 4.41
C THR A 5 11.03 -18.64 3.93
N SER A 6 11.75 -18.69 2.80
CA SER A 6 12.39 -17.52 2.20
C SER A 6 11.36 -16.39 2.06
N PRO A 7 11.66 -15.15 2.48
CA PRO A 7 10.73 -14.03 2.33
C PRO A 7 10.55 -13.59 0.86
N ALA A 8 11.42 -14.05 -0.04
CA ALA A 8 11.46 -13.65 -1.46
C ALA A 8 10.13 -13.86 -2.22
N PRO A 9 9.46 -15.03 -2.19
CA PRO A 9 8.15 -15.20 -2.84
C PRO A 9 7.08 -14.23 -2.31
N VAL A 10 7.07 -13.97 -1.01
CA VAL A 10 6.11 -13.04 -0.40
C VAL A 10 6.40 -11.60 -0.84
N LEU A 11 7.67 -11.20 -0.86
CA LEU A 11 8.10 -9.88 -1.34
C LEU A 11 7.79 -9.67 -2.84
N ALA A 12 7.98 -10.69 -3.67
CA ALA A 12 7.64 -10.64 -5.09
C ALA A 12 6.13 -10.44 -5.29
N ARG A 13 5.31 -11.15 -4.51
CA ARG A 13 3.85 -10.96 -4.52
C ARG A 13 3.46 -9.55 -4.08
N ILE A 14 4.02 -9.05 -2.97
CA ILE A 14 3.78 -7.68 -2.48
C ILE A 14 4.12 -6.63 -3.56
N ALA A 15 5.26 -6.76 -4.23
CA ALA A 15 5.67 -5.83 -5.29
C ALA A 15 4.72 -5.87 -6.49
N SER A 16 4.29 -7.08 -6.89
CA SER A 16 3.32 -7.29 -7.96
C SER A 16 1.96 -6.68 -7.62
N ASP A 17 1.43 -6.95 -6.42
CA ASP A 17 0.14 -6.47 -5.96
C ASP A 17 0.13 -4.94 -5.83
N ALA A 18 1.20 -4.35 -5.28
CA ALA A 18 1.37 -2.89 -5.21
C ALA A 18 1.42 -2.26 -6.61
N SER A 19 2.14 -2.87 -7.56
CA SER A 19 2.24 -2.38 -8.94
C SER A 19 0.90 -2.46 -9.68
N CYS A 20 0.16 -3.56 -9.48
CA CYS A 20 -1.16 -3.77 -10.04
C CYS A 20 -2.14 -2.72 -9.51
N LEU A 21 -2.17 -2.52 -8.19
CA LEU A 21 -3.03 -1.54 -7.54
C LEU A 21 -2.70 -0.12 -8.00
N ARG A 22 -1.42 0.28 -8.01
CA ARG A 22 -0.98 1.59 -8.53
C ARG A 22 -1.46 1.81 -9.96
N ARG A 23 -1.32 0.81 -10.84
CA ARG A 23 -1.80 0.89 -12.23
C ARG A 23 -3.32 1.08 -12.27
N ALA A 24 -4.06 0.33 -11.47
CA ALA A 24 -5.50 0.49 -11.35
C ALA A 24 -5.92 1.87 -10.83
N LEU A 25 -5.12 2.48 -9.94
CA LEU A 25 -5.32 3.86 -9.48
C LEU A 25 -5.12 4.88 -10.62
N ARG A 26 -4.06 4.73 -11.42
CA ARG A 26 -3.74 5.66 -12.51
C ARG A 26 -4.66 5.58 -13.73
N VAL A 27 -5.23 4.41 -14.03
CA VAL A 27 -6.09 4.22 -15.22
C VAL A 27 -7.49 4.81 -15.05
N HIS A 28 -8.00 4.94 -13.82
CA HIS A 28 -9.39 5.34 -13.56
C HIS A 28 -9.48 6.64 -12.76
N SER A 29 -9.04 7.77 -13.32
CA SER A 29 -9.18 9.09 -12.69
C SER A 29 -10.34 9.88 -13.30
N ALA A 30 -11.27 10.33 -12.43
CA ALA A 30 -12.19 11.48 -12.54
C ALA A 30 -13.64 11.20 -12.13
N ASP A 31 -14.13 9.95 -12.20
CA ASP A 31 -15.56 9.65 -11.94
C ASP A 31 -15.75 8.25 -11.31
N ARG A 32 -15.04 7.98 -10.20
CA ARG A 32 -15.09 6.64 -9.58
C ARG A 32 -16.42 6.41 -8.87
N ASP A 33 -17.13 5.40 -9.34
CA ASP A 33 -18.14 4.71 -8.55
C ASP A 33 -17.54 4.28 -7.19
N ALA A 34 -18.29 4.55 -6.12
CA ALA A 34 -17.92 4.22 -4.75
C ALA A 34 -17.56 2.73 -4.61
N SER A 35 -18.21 1.86 -5.38
CA SER A 35 -17.92 0.41 -5.40
C SER A 35 -16.49 0.11 -5.86
N THR A 36 -16.01 0.81 -6.89
CA THR A 36 -14.66 0.62 -7.43
C THR A 36 -13.62 1.10 -6.44
N LEU A 37 -13.86 2.24 -5.78
CA LEU A 37 -12.95 2.76 -4.77
C LEU A 37 -12.92 1.89 -3.51
N ALA A 38 -14.07 1.34 -3.09
CA ALA A 38 -14.16 0.37 -2.01
C ALA A 38 -13.33 -0.90 -2.32
N ALA A 39 -13.43 -1.43 -3.54
CA ALA A 39 -12.58 -2.55 -3.96
C ALA A 39 -11.09 -2.23 -3.85
N ARG A 40 -10.67 -1.01 -4.23
CA ARG A 40 -9.26 -0.58 -4.10
C ARG A 40 -8.81 -0.42 -2.66
N ILE A 41 -9.71 -0.01 -1.76
CA ILE A 41 -9.44 0.02 -0.32
C ILE A 41 -9.19 -1.41 0.17
N THR A 42 -10.03 -2.38 -0.21
CA THR A 42 -9.84 -3.78 0.14
C THR A 42 -8.52 -4.34 -0.41
N ASP A 43 -8.18 -4.06 -1.67
CA ASP A 43 -6.89 -4.44 -2.27
C ASP A 43 -5.71 -3.89 -1.45
N ALA A 44 -5.77 -2.61 -1.05
CA ALA A 44 -4.73 -1.96 -0.24
C ALA A 44 -4.62 -2.56 1.18
N GLN A 45 -5.76 -2.89 1.79
CA GLN A 45 -5.83 -3.54 3.11
C GLN A 45 -5.22 -4.94 3.10
N GLU A 46 -5.47 -5.72 2.05
CA GLU A 46 -4.90 -7.06 1.90
C GLU A 46 -3.38 -7.00 1.68
N LEU A 47 -2.92 -6.03 0.89
CA LEU A 47 -1.49 -5.74 0.72
C LEU A 47 -0.82 -5.38 2.06
N ALA A 48 -1.43 -4.47 2.82
CA ALA A 48 -0.94 -4.07 4.14
C ALA A 48 -0.91 -5.26 5.12
N SER A 49 -1.95 -6.10 5.10
CA SER A 49 -2.06 -7.30 5.93
C SER A 49 -0.98 -8.32 5.59
N THR A 50 -0.71 -8.53 4.31
CA THR A 50 0.35 -9.42 3.83
C THR A 50 1.73 -8.94 4.27
N ALA A 51 2.01 -7.64 4.11
CA ALA A 51 3.27 -7.03 4.55
C ALA A 51 3.45 -7.08 6.07
N LEU A 52 2.38 -6.83 6.83
CA LEU A 52 2.40 -6.92 8.30
C LEU A 52 2.67 -8.37 8.77
N ARG A 53 2.03 -9.37 8.17
CA ARG A 53 2.30 -10.78 8.50
C ARG A 53 3.75 -11.16 8.23
N LEU A 54 4.32 -10.66 7.13
CA LEU A 54 5.74 -10.85 6.84
C LEU A 54 6.61 -10.20 7.93
N PHE A 55 6.34 -8.95 8.30
CA PHE A 55 7.05 -8.27 9.39
C PHE A 55 7.00 -9.07 10.70
N LEU A 56 5.81 -9.51 11.10
CA LEU A 56 5.59 -10.30 12.32
C LEU A 56 6.26 -11.68 12.28
N THR A 57 6.43 -12.26 11.09
CA THR A 57 7.14 -13.54 10.93
C THR A 57 8.66 -13.36 11.08
N LEU A 58 9.19 -12.22 10.62
CA LEU A 58 10.61 -11.92 10.68
C LEU A 58 11.04 -11.40 12.06
N SER A 59 10.16 -10.74 12.81
CA SER A 59 10.48 -10.09 14.10
C SER A 59 10.96 -11.07 15.20
N PRO A 60 10.32 -12.24 15.42
CA PRO A 60 10.75 -13.22 16.44
C PRO A 60 12.04 -13.96 16.10
N GLN A 61 12.50 -13.94 14.84
CA GLN A 61 13.72 -14.67 14.43
C GLN A 61 15.01 -14.03 14.97
N ALA A 62 14.90 -12.87 15.62
CA ALA A 62 16.00 -12.04 16.08
C ALA A 62 16.24 -12.13 17.60
N SER A 63 16.63 -13.30 18.14
CA SER A 63 17.15 -13.36 19.52
C SER A 63 18.48 -12.62 19.68
N ARG A 64 19.23 -12.44 18.58
CA ARG A 64 20.34 -11.49 18.38
C ARG A 64 20.35 -11.07 16.90
N PRO A 65 19.60 -10.02 16.50
CA PRO A 65 19.51 -9.64 15.10
C PRO A 65 20.86 -9.19 14.58
N SER A 66 21.26 -9.70 13.41
CA SER A 66 22.36 -9.09 12.67
C SER A 66 21.94 -7.72 12.13
N PRO A 67 22.89 -6.83 11.78
CA PRO A 67 22.56 -5.57 11.11
C PRO A 67 21.72 -5.75 9.83
N GLY A 68 21.92 -6.86 9.11
CA GLY A 68 21.14 -7.22 7.93
C GLY A 68 19.68 -7.56 8.27
N ASP A 69 19.45 -8.25 9.39
CA ASP A 69 18.09 -8.61 9.85
C ASP A 69 17.32 -7.37 10.30
N LEU A 70 17.98 -6.42 10.97
CA LEU A 70 17.37 -5.13 11.34
C LEU A 70 17.02 -4.30 10.11
N LEU A 71 17.90 -4.25 9.11
CA LEU A 71 17.66 -3.54 7.86
C LEU A 71 16.48 -4.16 7.08
N LEU A 72 16.42 -5.50 7.03
CA LEU A 72 15.29 -6.23 6.45
C LEU A 72 13.99 -5.87 7.16
N LEU A 73 13.96 -5.98 8.50
CA LEU A 73 12.78 -5.64 9.31
C LEU A 73 12.34 -4.19 9.10
N HIS A 74 13.30 -3.26 9.08
CA HIS A 74 13.02 -1.85 8.83
C HIS A 74 12.36 -1.62 7.47
N ARG A 75 12.88 -2.24 6.40
CA ARG A 75 12.30 -2.12 5.06
C ARG A 75 10.92 -2.75 4.95
N VAL A 76 10.71 -3.91 5.56
CA VAL A 76 9.37 -4.53 5.60
C VAL A 76 8.40 -3.65 6.41
N ALA A 77 8.85 -3.02 7.49
CA ALA A 77 8.04 -2.04 8.22
C ALA A 77 7.67 -0.82 7.35
N GLN A 78 8.59 -0.31 6.54
CA GLN A 78 8.31 0.78 5.59
C GLN A 78 7.30 0.37 4.52
N ILE A 79 7.37 -0.86 4.01
CA ILE A 79 6.39 -1.41 3.06
C ILE A 79 5.00 -1.47 3.72
N THR A 80 4.91 -2.05 4.91
CA THR A 80 3.65 -2.15 5.66
C THR A 80 3.05 -0.76 5.87
N LYS A 81 3.87 0.19 6.33
CA LYS A 81 3.43 1.57 6.53
C LYS A 81 2.92 2.20 5.25
N ALA A 82 3.65 2.09 4.14
CA ALA A 82 3.22 2.66 2.85
C ALA A 82 1.86 2.10 2.40
N ALA A 83 1.63 0.80 2.57
CA ALA A 83 0.34 0.17 2.24
C ALA A 83 -0.80 0.60 3.17
N GLN A 84 -0.53 0.78 4.47
CA GLN A 84 -1.50 1.31 5.44
C GLN A 84 -1.84 2.77 5.15
N ASP A 85 -0.84 3.61 4.88
CA ASP A 85 -1.03 5.01 4.53
C ASP A 85 -1.84 5.12 3.23
N ALA A 86 -1.54 4.30 2.21
CA ALA A 86 -2.32 4.25 0.97
C ALA A 86 -3.79 3.85 1.22
N THR A 87 -4.04 2.92 2.15
CA THR A 87 -5.40 2.56 2.57
C THR A 87 -6.14 3.75 3.18
N ALA A 88 -5.47 4.51 4.04
CA ALA A 88 -6.05 5.69 4.69
C ALA A 88 -6.38 6.78 3.67
N GLU A 89 -5.48 7.04 2.73
CA GLU A 89 -5.69 8.00 1.63
C GLU A 89 -6.88 7.59 0.74
N LEU A 90 -7.00 6.32 0.35
CA LEU A 90 -8.15 5.84 -0.43
C LEU A 90 -9.47 5.92 0.35
N THR A 91 -9.42 5.69 1.65
CA THR A 91 -10.60 5.85 2.53
C THR A 91 -11.02 7.32 2.63
N ALA A 92 -10.06 8.23 2.75
CA ALA A 92 -10.29 9.68 2.73
C ALA A 92 -10.87 10.13 1.38
N ALA A 93 -10.36 9.58 0.26
CA ALA A 93 -10.90 9.82 -1.07
C ALA A 93 -12.38 9.44 -1.17
N LEU A 94 -12.75 8.26 -0.65
CA LEU A 94 -14.13 7.76 -0.67
C LEU A 94 -15.05 8.64 0.17
N ALA A 95 -14.64 8.94 1.41
CA ALA A 95 -15.42 9.82 2.29
C ALA A 95 -15.64 11.20 1.65
N ARG A 96 -14.61 11.75 1.01
CA ARG A 96 -14.70 13.03 0.32
C ARG A 96 -15.61 12.97 -0.90
N ALA A 97 -15.55 11.89 -1.70
CA ALA A 97 -16.42 11.69 -2.85
C ALA A 97 -17.90 11.62 -2.43
N MET A 98 -18.21 10.82 -1.40
CA MET A 98 -19.58 10.71 -0.88
C MET A 98 -20.11 12.03 -0.32
N GLU A 99 -19.27 12.79 0.40
CA GLU A 99 -19.67 14.10 0.90
C GLU A 99 -19.92 15.10 -0.25
N ASN A 100 -19.08 15.09 -1.28
CA ASN A 100 -19.27 15.94 -2.45
C ASN A 100 -20.58 15.60 -3.17
N GLN A 101 -20.86 14.31 -3.36
CA GLN A 101 -22.11 13.84 -3.96
C GLN A 101 -23.34 14.28 -3.13
N ARG A 102 -23.28 14.13 -1.80
CA ARG A 102 -24.35 14.56 -0.89
C ARG A 102 -24.61 16.06 -1.00
N ARG A 103 -23.56 16.90 -0.97
CA ARG A 103 -23.70 18.36 -1.11
C ARG A 103 -24.25 18.75 -2.46
N GLN A 104 -23.83 18.07 -3.52
CA GLN A 104 -24.32 18.33 -4.88
C GLN A 104 -25.82 17.98 -4.99
N ALA A 105 -26.25 16.87 -4.41
CA ALA A 105 -27.66 16.46 -4.39
C ALA A 105 -28.54 17.42 -3.56
N ALA A 106 -28.01 17.99 -2.48
CA ALA A 106 -28.73 18.95 -1.64
C ALA A 106 -28.82 20.36 -2.26
N ALA A 107 -28.04 20.66 -3.30
CA ALA A 107 -27.97 21.98 -3.91
C ALA A 107 -29.15 22.22 -4.86
N THR A 108 -30.05 23.13 -4.50
CA THR A 108 -31.31 23.35 -5.22
C THR A 108 -31.18 24.28 -6.44
N SER A 109 -30.13 25.10 -6.52
CA SER A 109 -29.96 26.08 -7.63
C SER A 109 -28.54 26.68 -7.77
N ARG A 110 -27.64 26.51 -6.79
CA ARG A 110 -26.30 27.12 -6.79
C ARG A 110 -25.18 26.09 -6.95
N ARG A 111 -24.10 26.49 -7.63
CA ARG A 111 -22.83 25.73 -7.66
C ARG A 111 -22.31 25.52 -6.23
N VAL A 112 -22.04 24.27 -5.87
CA VAL A 112 -21.40 23.92 -4.60
C VAL A 112 -19.91 24.22 -4.70
N VAL A 113 -19.39 25.04 -3.79
CA VAL A 113 -17.94 25.24 -3.64
C VAL A 113 -17.40 24.18 -2.69
N LEU A 114 -16.48 23.36 -3.18
CA LEU A 114 -15.82 22.31 -2.42
C LEU A 114 -14.45 22.80 -1.96
N ILE A 115 -14.26 22.93 -0.65
CA ILE A 115 -13.01 23.40 -0.02
C ILE A 115 -12.21 22.19 0.48
N GLY A 116 -10.88 22.25 0.37
CA GLY A 116 -9.96 21.21 0.82
C GLY A 116 -9.58 20.23 -0.29
N PRO A 117 -8.84 19.15 0.05
CA PRO A 117 -8.32 18.24 -0.95
C PRO A 117 -9.45 17.54 -1.71
N THR A 118 -9.25 17.36 -3.02
CA THR A 118 -10.18 16.62 -3.87
C THR A 118 -10.01 15.12 -3.65
N PRO A 119 -11.04 14.29 -3.91
CA PRO A 119 -10.88 12.84 -3.91
C PRO A 119 -9.71 12.37 -4.80
N GLN A 120 -9.49 13.07 -5.92
CA GLN A 120 -8.40 12.76 -6.85
C GLN A 120 -7.01 13.01 -6.23
N GLN A 121 -6.83 14.08 -5.45
CA GLN A 121 -5.56 14.34 -4.76
C GLN A 121 -5.20 13.24 -3.75
N PHE A 122 -6.19 12.71 -3.04
CA PHE A 122 -6.00 11.54 -2.15
C PHE A 122 -5.65 10.27 -2.95
N ILE A 123 -6.27 10.05 -4.11
CA ILE A 123 -5.95 8.90 -4.98
C ILE A 123 -4.52 8.99 -5.54
N GLU A 124 -4.07 10.18 -5.91
CA GLU A 124 -2.70 10.44 -6.38
C GLU A 124 -1.70 10.20 -5.26
N SER A 125 -1.96 10.73 -4.06
CA SER A 125 -1.18 10.47 -2.85
C SER A 125 -1.06 8.97 -2.55
N ALA A 126 -2.17 8.22 -2.60
CA ALA A 126 -2.16 6.76 -2.45
C ALA A 126 -1.32 6.05 -3.53
N ALA A 127 -1.42 6.49 -4.79
CA ALA A 127 -0.63 5.92 -5.89
C ALA A 127 0.87 6.14 -5.70
N ASP A 128 1.28 7.31 -5.19
CA ASP A 128 2.68 7.63 -4.92
C ASP A 128 3.24 6.83 -3.72
N LEU A 129 2.41 6.56 -2.71
CA LEU A 129 2.77 5.66 -1.61
C LEU A 129 3.00 4.23 -2.10
N LEU A 130 2.12 3.72 -2.95
CA LEU A 130 2.24 2.38 -3.56
C LEU A 130 3.44 2.27 -4.50
N ASP A 131 3.82 3.36 -5.17
CA ASP A 131 4.98 3.38 -6.08
C ASP A 131 6.32 3.10 -5.38
N ARG A 132 6.41 3.39 -4.08
CA ARG A 132 7.61 3.16 -3.27
C ARG A 132 7.82 1.68 -2.94
N ILE A 133 6.75 0.89 -2.92
CA ILE A 133 6.79 -0.50 -2.43
C ILE A 133 7.68 -1.40 -3.32
N PRO A 134 7.54 -1.43 -4.66
CA PRO A 134 8.43 -2.23 -5.51
C PRO A 134 9.92 -1.90 -5.31
N ALA A 135 10.26 -0.62 -5.18
CA ALA A 135 11.65 -0.20 -4.96
C ALA A 135 12.22 -0.71 -3.62
N LEU A 136 11.39 -0.76 -2.57
CA LEU A 136 11.77 -1.34 -1.28
C LEU A 136 11.97 -2.86 -1.37
N CYS A 137 11.08 -3.56 -2.09
CA CYS A 137 11.22 -5.00 -2.36
C CYS A 137 12.50 -5.32 -3.15
N ASP A 138 12.84 -4.50 -4.15
CA ASP A 138 14.07 -4.64 -4.94
C ASP A 138 15.32 -4.39 -4.10
N ALA A 139 15.29 -3.39 -3.22
CA ALA A 139 16.39 -3.12 -2.29
C ALA A 139 16.62 -4.30 -1.34
N ILE A 140 15.56 -4.91 -0.79
CA ILE A 140 15.67 -6.12 0.03
C ILE A 140 16.29 -7.27 -0.77
N SER A 141 15.90 -7.43 -2.03
CA SER A 141 16.38 -8.53 -2.87
C SER A 141 17.87 -8.38 -3.22
N ARG A 142 18.36 -7.16 -3.43
CA ARG A 142 19.77 -6.86 -3.72
C ARG A 142 20.69 -7.04 -2.52
N ASP A 143 20.23 -6.67 -1.33
CA ASP A 143 21.06 -6.68 -0.13
C ASP A 143 21.14 -8.07 0.53
N ARG A 144 20.42 -9.05 -0.02
CA ARG A 144 20.53 -10.42 0.44
C ARG A 144 21.86 -11.00 -0.05
N PRO A 145 22.76 -11.44 0.84
CA PRO A 145 23.96 -12.15 0.41
C PRO A 145 23.53 -13.41 -0.34
N LYS A 146 24.11 -13.64 -1.53
CA LYS A 146 24.04 -14.96 -2.18
C LYS A 146 24.68 -15.94 -1.19
N SER A 147 23.92 -16.88 -0.66
CA SER A 147 24.51 -17.97 0.12
C SER A 147 25.65 -18.57 -0.70
N PRO A 148 26.85 -18.78 -0.12
CA PRO A 148 27.88 -19.53 -0.80
C PRO A 148 27.32 -20.93 -1.04
N CYS A 149 27.30 -21.35 -2.30
CA CYS A 149 27.00 -22.73 -2.66
C CYS A 149 28.01 -23.62 -1.94
N HIS A 150 27.54 -24.53 -1.08
CA HIS A 150 28.30 -25.66 -0.58
C HIS A 150 27.79 -26.92 -1.26
#